data_AF-A0A2D5B6T7-F1
#
_entry.id   AF-A0A2D5B6T7-F1
#
_cell.length_a   1.000
_cell.length_b   1.000
_cell.length_c   1.000
_cell.angle_alpha   90.00
_cell.angle_beta   90.00
_cell.angle_gamma   90.00
#
_symmetry.space_group_name_H-M   'P 1'
#
loop_
_entity.id
_entity.type
_entity.pdbx_description
1 polymer ?
#
loop_
_entity_poly.entity_id
_entity_poly.type
_entity_poly.pdbx_seq_one_letter_code
_entity_poly.pdbx_strand_id
1 'polypeptide(L)'
;MNSLKNGAQLAAVVSLALFGAHDIADGSVTSREADVDESGRIDILDLLQTVSSIHQFCEGECPTDVDENGVTNVSDLRSIIMFWGESVSHEEPVPEPEPESPTVGTVYAGPDPIVLDGVYYDANSRYQLRAEFGQSLDQGWRTRNFNKDHGIDELPYAYGGGVDFDADMLYTSEDLENFEAWLDQHVAMDYSGPVVLDMEGEWWEEMSSASPRRMEEIIDFYIQGLEYAKAMRPNAKFGYWGLPKKHMTTDHYAGPSMTRLLKASGAIFPDSYEDNPGRDDSDRLRRHVERCVELVEGDIPVYVQMFPRFRNQETRRWEYYFQNDEFIRDQVRASLDAKWVDADGATHRVTGIAIWDCYHYARRYHEDWASLSEQEIVDLWDEIDLIHRELYGSLHDIIGDYAVGGATVEPPPASETPVSSDRVRVSKVSEVRKSDRPRSTTKFSSKRRSTKQPLKSNSGRVRGRLNR
;
A
#
# COMPACT_ATOMS: atom_id res chain seq x y z
N MET A 1 -43.45 21.62 -25.37
CA MET A 1 -42.53 22.59 -24.71
C MET A 1 -42.34 22.37 -23.21
N ASN A 2 -43.19 21.60 -22.51
CA ASN A 2 -43.01 21.32 -21.07
C ASN A 2 -42.00 20.19 -20.75
N SER A 3 -41.89 19.16 -21.60
CA SER A 3 -40.94 18.05 -21.39
C SER A 3 -39.46 18.48 -21.42
N LEU A 4 -39.09 19.45 -22.26
CA LEU A 4 -37.72 19.99 -22.34
C LEU A 4 -37.33 20.86 -21.14
N LYS A 5 -38.31 21.53 -20.49
CA LYS A 5 -38.05 22.31 -19.26
C LYS A 5 -37.81 21.39 -18.06
N ASN A 6 -38.57 20.30 -17.96
CA ASN A 6 -38.42 19.32 -16.89
C ASN A 6 -37.08 18.57 -17.00
N GLY A 7 -36.64 18.22 -18.22
CA GLY A 7 -35.34 17.56 -18.43
C GLY A 7 -34.13 18.44 -18.09
N ALA A 8 -34.20 19.75 -18.38
CA ALA A 8 -33.13 20.69 -18.04
C ALA A 8 -33.06 20.97 -16.52
N GLN A 9 -34.21 20.97 -15.84
CA GLN A 9 -34.27 21.11 -14.37
C GLN A 9 -33.77 19.85 -13.66
N LEU A 10 -34.15 18.66 -14.14
CA LEU A 10 -33.64 17.37 -13.63
C LEU A 10 -32.11 17.27 -13.77
N ALA A 11 -31.57 17.59 -14.95
CA ALA A 11 -30.13 17.58 -15.17
C ALA A 11 -29.39 18.60 -14.29
N ALA A 12 -29.98 19.76 -14.03
CA ALA A 12 -29.38 20.79 -13.16
C ALA A 12 -29.41 20.39 -11.68
N VAL A 13 -30.49 19.76 -11.21
CA VAL A 13 -30.64 19.28 -9.81
C VAL A 13 -29.70 18.10 -9.55
N VAL A 14 -29.63 17.14 -10.47
CA VAL A 14 -28.67 16.01 -10.39
C VAL A 14 -27.23 16.52 -10.44
N SER A 15 -26.94 17.49 -11.30
CA SER A 15 -25.61 18.12 -11.33
C SER A 15 -25.32 18.85 -10.01
N LEU A 16 -26.26 19.58 -9.42
CA LEU A 16 -26.06 20.24 -8.13
C LEU A 16 -25.85 19.25 -6.98
N ALA A 17 -26.57 18.13 -6.97
CA ALA A 17 -26.39 17.06 -5.99
C ALA A 17 -24.99 16.44 -6.09
N LEU A 18 -24.50 16.20 -7.32
CA LEU A 18 -23.17 15.64 -7.58
C LEU A 18 -22.02 16.63 -7.31
N PHE A 19 -22.21 17.94 -7.54
CA PHE A 19 -21.16 18.96 -7.36
C PHE A 19 -21.12 19.57 -5.94
N GLY A 20 -22.14 19.34 -5.11
CA GLY A 20 -22.19 19.83 -3.71
C GLY A 20 -21.64 18.85 -2.66
N ALA A 21 -20.91 17.81 -3.08
CA ALA A 21 -20.52 16.62 -2.32
C ALA A 21 -19.45 16.82 -1.21
N HIS A 22 -19.43 17.97 -0.52
CA HIS A 22 -18.49 18.22 0.57
C HIS A 22 -19.11 18.34 1.96
N ASP A 23 -20.43 18.20 2.12
CA ASP A 23 -21.07 18.13 3.44
C ASP A 23 -21.89 16.85 3.59
N ILE A 24 -21.65 16.22 4.75
CA ILE A 24 -21.97 14.87 5.24
C ILE A 24 -23.46 14.51 5.05
N ALA A 25 -23.74 13.41 4.36
CA ALA A 25 -25.04 12.72 4.46
C ALA A 25 -25.12 12.08 5.86
N ASP A 26 -26.26 12.19 6.53
CA ASP A 26 -26.46 11.61 7.86
C ASP A 26 -26.29 10.08 7.79
N GLY A 27 -25.48 9.52 8.68
CA GLY A 27 -25.10 8.10 8.66
C GLY A 27 -26.22 7.15 9.10
N SER A 28 -27.44 7.64 9.22
CA SER A 28 -28.64 6.93 9.66
C SER A 28 -29.41 6.26 8.53
N VAL A 29 -29.25 6.67 7.27
CA VAL A 29 -30.02 6.13 6.15
C VAL A 29 -29.52 4.75 5.74
N THR A 30 -30.45 3.82 5.53
CA THR A 30 -30.23 2.45 5.06
C THR A 30 -30.58 2.30 3.58
N SER A 31 -30.07 1.25 2.93
CA SER A 31 -30.45 0.93 1.55
C SER A 31 -31.95 0.64 1.40
N ARG A 32 -32.62 0.11 2.43
CA ARG A 32 -34.08 -0.07 2.41
C ARG A 32 -34.83 1.25 2.35
N GLU A 33 -34.39 2.27 3.08
CA GLU A 33 -35.01 3.60 3.05
C GLU A 33 -34.73 4.34 1.73
N ALA A 34 -33.60 4.03 1.08
CA ALA A 34 -33.25 4.58 -0.23
C ALA A 34 -33.97 3.91 -1.42
N ASP A 35 -34.60 2.76 -1.24
CA ASP A 35 -35.49 2.10 -2.21
C ASP A 35 -36.92 2.63 -2.04
N VAL A 36 -37.07 3.90 -2.44
CA VAL A 36 -38.27 4.73 -2.28
C VAL A 36 -39.46 4.20 -3.07
N ASP A 37 -39.22 3.50 -4.18
CA ASP A 37 -40.28 2.90 -5.00
C ASP A 37 -40.60 1.44 -4.63
N GLU A 38 -39.92 0.89 -3.62
CA GLU A 38 -40.04 -0.48 -3.13
C GLU A 38 -39.85 -1.56 -4.21
N SER A 39 -39.12 -1.26 -5.28
CA SER A 39 -38.91 -2.19 -6.40
C SER A 39 -37.94 -3.32 -6.06
N GLY A 40 -37.25 -3.23 -4.92
CA GLY A 40 -36.18 -4.13 -4.51
C GLY A 40 -34.84 -3.77 -5.16
N ARG A 41 -34.74 -2.59 -5.79
CA ARG A 41 -33.53 -2.11 -6.45
C ARG A 41 -33.47 -0.59 -6.45
N ILE A 42 -32.34 -0.06 -6.01
CA ILE A 42 -32.15 1.39 -5.95
C ILE A 42 -31.65 1.86 -7.30
N ASP A 43 -32.53 2.51 -8.06
CA ASP A 43 -32.25 2.96 -9.43
C ASP A 43 -32.89 4.31 -9.78
N ILE A 44 -33.06 4.54 -11.09
CA ILE A 44 -33.58 5.79 -11.62
C ILE A 44 -35.01 6.06 -11.20
N LEU A 45 -35.80 5.04 -10.87
CA LEU A 45 -37.17 5.20 -10.44
C LEU A 45 -37.24 5.87 -9.06
N ASP A 46 -36.39 5.46 -8.11
CA ASP A 46 -36.26 6.11 -6.79
C ASP A 46 -35.88 7.58 -6.92
N LEU A 47 -34.87 7.85 -7.76
CA LEU A 47 -34.42 9.22 -7.99
C LEU A 47 -35.52 10.07 -8.63
N LEU A 48 -36.25 9.54 -9.61
CA LEU A 48 -37.34 10.26 -10.26
C LEU A 48 -38.49 10.52 -9.28
N GLN A 49 -38.80 9.57 -8.40
CA GLN A 49 -39.81 9.71 -7.37
C GLN A 49 -39.43 10.81 -6.38
N THR A 50 -38.20 10.80 -5.87
CA THR A 50 -37.71 11.82 -4.92
C THR A 50 -37.56 13.19 -5.55
N VAL A 51 -37.08 13.30 -6.80
CA VAL A 51 -37.04 14.58 -7.51
C VAL A 51 -38.44 15.14 -7.74
N SER A 52 -39.44 14.28 -7.96
CA SER A 52 -40.82 14.73 -8.16
C SER A 52 -41.45 15.35 -6.91
N SER A 53 -40.90 15.02 -5.73
CA SER A 53 -41.34 15.50 -4.41
C SER A 53 -40.38 16.52 -3.77
N ILE A 54 -39.39 17.03 -4.51
CA ILE A 54 -38.44 17.99 -3.95
C ILE A 54 -39.14 19.27 -3.44
N HIS A 55 -38.75 19.73 -2.25
CA HIS A 55 -39.38 20.80 -1.47
C HIS A 55 -40.76 20.50 -0.88
N GLN A 56 -41.17 19.24 -0.84
CA GLN A 56 -42.36 18.82 -0.11
C GLN A 56 -42.06 18.71 1.38
N PHE A 57 -42.82 19.43 2.21
CA PHE A 57 -42.81 19.21 3.66
C PHE A 57 -43.60 17.95 4.00
N CYS A 58 -43.02 17.09 4.82
CA CYS A 58 -43.57 15.79 5.16
C CYS A 58 -44.32 15.88 6.50
N GLU A 59 -45.65 15.81 6.45
CA GLU A 59 -46.52 15.69 7.63
C GLU A 59 -46.90 14.21 7.86
N GLY A 60 -45.92 13.36 8.17
CA GLY A 60 -46.10 11.91 8.39
C GLY A 60 -45.11 11.05 7.60
N GLU A 61 -45.47 9.77 7.37
CA GLU A 61 -44.66 8.85 6.55
C GLU A 61 -44.53 9.40 5.12
N CYS A 62 -43.30 9.69 4.74
CA CYS A 62 -42.96 10.36 3.49
C CYS A 62 -41.82 9.57 2.84
N PRO A 63 -42.12 8.64 1.92
CA PRO A 63 -41.10 7.73 1.39
C PRO A 63 -39.91 8.44 0.72
N THR A 64 -40.09 9.68 0.30
CA THR A 64 -39.07 10.51 -0.36
C THR A 64 -38.22 11.34 0.62
N ASP A 65 -38.55 11.36 1.91
CA ASP A 65 -37.79 11.98 3.01
C ASP A 65 -37.00 10.90 3.74
N VAL A 66 -36.02 10.34 3.04
CA VAL A 66 -35.31 9.12 3.42
C VAL A 66 -34.36 9.32 4.60
N ASP A 67 -33.98 10.57 4.90
CA ASP A 67 -33.20 10.91 6.10
C ASP A 67 -34.07 11.40 7.28
N GLU A 68 -35.40 11.33 7.13
CA GLU A 68 -36.41 11.72 8.12
C GLU A 68 -36.24 13.15 8.68
N ASN A 69 -35.65 14.07 7.90
CA ASN A 69 -35.44 15.45 8.33
C ASN A 69 -36.73 16.32 8.27
N GLY A 70 -37.84 15.76 7.77
CA GLY A 70 -39.16 16.37 7.66
C GLY A 70 -39.40 17.09 6.33
N VAL A 71 -38.47 17.05 5.38
CA VAL A 71 -38.60 17.69 4.07
C VAL A 71 -37.76 16.97 3.00
N THR A 72 -38.43 16.47 1.97
CA THR A 72 -37.76 15.94 0.78
C THR A 72 -36.95 17.03 0.08
N ASN A 73 -35.63 16.90 0.11
CA ASN A 73 -34.68 17.88 -0.39
C ASN A 73 -33.46 17.21 -1.07
N VAL A 74 -32.37 17.96 -1.20
CA VAL A 74 -31.15 17.48 -1.87
C VAL A 74 -30.42 16.43 -1.04
N SER A 75 -30.59 16.43 0.29
CA SER A 75 -30.08 15.42 1.21
C SER A 75 -30.62 14.04 0.86
N ASP A 76 -31.93 13.92 0.65
CA ASP A 76 -32.58 12.65 0.28
C ASP A 76 -32.10 12.11 -1.06
N LEU A 77 -31.94 12.99 -2.05
CA LEU A 77 -31.38 12.63 -3.34
C LEU A 77 -29.95 12.09 -3.22
N ARG A 78 -29.16 12.61 -2.29
CA ARG A 78 -27.80 12.10 -2.05
C ARG A 78 -27.83 10.74 -1.41
N SER A 79 -28.72 10.51 -0.45
CA SER A 79 -28.88 9.20 0.19
C SER A 79 -29.28 8.13 -0.82
N ILE A 80 -30.16 8.44 -1.77
CA ILE A 80 -30.51 7.51 -2.88
C ILE A 80 -29.32 7.25 -3.79
N ILE A 81 -28.55 8.29 -4.15
CA ILE A 81 -27.35 8.14 -4.99
C ILE A 81 -26.27 7.31 -4.26
N MET A 82 -26.18 7.39 -2.94
CA MET A 82 -25.20 6.66 -2.12
C MET A 82 -25.38 5.15 -2.23
N PHE A 83 -26.62 4.67 -2.30
CA PHE A 83 -26.95 3.24 -2.40
C PHE A 83 -27.25 2.80 -3.85
N TRP A 84 -26.88 3.60 -4.84
CA TRP A 84 -27.25 3.36 -6.24
C TRP A 84 -26.79 1.99 -6.76
N GLY A 85 -27.74 1.20 -7.26
CA GLY A 85 -27.51 -0.12 -7.84
C GLY A 85 -27.55 -1.28 -6.84
N GLU A 86 -27.74 -1.01 -5.55
CA GLU A 86 -27.96 -2.07 -4.56
C GLU A 86 -29.32 -2.76 -4.76
N SER A 87 -29.42 -4.01 -4.29
CA SER A 87 -30.67 -4.78 -4.30
C SER A 87 -31.20 -4.89 -2.87
N VAL A 88 -32.47 -4.59 -2.68
CA VAL A 88 -33.14 -4.53 -1.37
C VAL A 88 -34.15 -5.67 -1.28
N SER A 89 -34.15 -6.38 -0.15
CA SER A 89 -35.16 -7.38 0.16
C SER A 89 -36.29 -6.76 0.98
N HIS A 90 -37.52 -6.80 0.47
CA HIS A 90 -38.73 -6.33 1.16
C HIS A 90 -39.50 -7.45 1.88
N GLU A 91 -38.94 -8.66 1.97
CA GLU A 91 -39.58 -9.73 2.74
C GLU A 91 -39.50 -9.40 4.24
N GLU A 92 -40.67 -9.38 4.91
CA GLU A 92 -40.74 -9.40 6.37
C GLU A 92 -40.10 -10.70 6.86
N PRO A 93 -39.12 -10.65 7.79
CA PRO A 93 -38.54 -11.88 8.33
C PRO A 93 -39.62 -12.64 9.10
N VAL A 94 -39.95 -13.84 8.60
CA VAL A 94 -40.68 -14.84 9.38
C VAL A 94 -39.86 -15.08 10.65
N PRO A 95 -40.44 -14.99 11.86
CA PRO A 95 -39.70 -15.26 13.08
C PRO A 95 -39.39 -16.75 13.13
N GLU A 96 -38.21 -17.12 12.63
CA GLU A 96 -37.62 -18.41 12.94
C GLU A 96 -37.31 -18.45 14.44
N PRO A 97 -37.55 -19.59 15.11
CA PRO A 97 -37.18 -19.74 16.51
C PRO A 97 -35.69 -19.41 16.65
N GLU A 98 -35.35 -18.50 17.57
CA GLU A 98 -33.98 -18.09 17.83
C GLU A 98 -33.08 -19.33 17.86
N PRO A 99 -32.17 -19.51 16.88
CA PRO A 99 -31.06 -20.40 17.12
C PRO A 99 -30.34 -19.77 18.31
N GLU A 100 -30.22 -20.52 19.41
CA GLU A 100 -29.28 -20.21 20.48
C GLU A 100 -28.04 -19.68 19.80
N SER A 101 -27.73 -18.40 20.04
CA SER A 101 -26.62 -17.75 19.38
C SER A 101 -25.46 -18.71 19.53
N PRO A 102 -24.92 -19.30 18.43
CA PRO A 102 -23.61 -19.85 18.55
C PRO A 102 -22.83 -18.65 19.05
N THR A 103 -22.25 -18.81 20.23
CA THR A 103 -21.14 -17.96 20.61
C THR A 103 -20.27 -18.03 19.38
N VAL A 104 -20.25 -16.95 18.59
CA VAL A 104 -19.31 -16.79 17.49
C VAL A 104 -17.99 -16.69 18.23
N GLY A 105 -17.48 -17.85 18.64
CA GLY A 105 -16.08 -18.06 18.81
C GLY A 105 -15.57 -17.71 17.44
N THR A 106 -15.06 -16.49 17.32
CA THR A 106 -14.17 -16.07 16.27
C THR A 106 -13.04 -17.09 16.29
N VAL A 107 -13.21 -18.18 15.54
CA VAL A 107 -12.15 -19.16 15.35
C VAL A 107 -11.14 -18.46 14.48
N TYR A 108 -10.16 -17.88 15.15
CA TYR A 108 -8.98 -17.34 14.54
C TYR A 108 -8.18 -18.49 13.93
N ALA A 109 -8.01 -18.49 12.61
CA ALA A 109 -7.31 -19.55 11.90
C ALA A 109 -5.82 -19.24 11.64
N GLY A 110 -5.33 -18.04 12.03
CA GLY A 110 -3.96 -17.58 11.78
C GLY A 110 -3.06 -17.57 13.03
N PRO A 111 -1.75 -17.32 12.88
CA PRO A 111 -0.85 -16.96 13.98
C PRO A 111 -1.03 -15.49 14.36
N ASP A 112 -0.82 -15.10 15.62
CA ASP A 112 -0.88 -13.70 16.05
C ASP A 112 -0.04 -12.77 15.14
N PRO A 113 -0.49 -11.53 14.88
CA PRO A 113 0.26 -10.62 14.03
C PRO A 113 1.62 -10.29 14.63
N ILE A 114 2.63 -10.04 13.78
CA ILE A 114 3.99 -9.68 14.21
C ILE A 114 4.40 -8.27 13.75
N VAL A 115 5.40 -7.68 14.42
CA VAL A 115 6.11 -6.48 13.94
C VAL A 115 7.40 -6.91 13.23
N LEU A 116 7.73 -6.25 12.13
CA LEU A 116 8.97 -6.45 11.38
C LEU A 116 9.74 -5.14 11.20
N ASP A 117 11.07 -5.24 11.15
CA ASP A 117 11.97 -4.15 10.81
C ASP A 117 12.24 -4.10 9.30
N GLY A 118 11.50 -3.24 8.59
CA GLY A 118 11.70 -2.97 7.16
C GLY A 118 12.50 -1.70 6.89
N VAL A 119 13.26 -1.19 7.87
CA VAL A 119 14.03 0.05 7.72
C VAL A 119 15.19 -0.15 6.76
N TYR A 120 15.33 0.76 5.80
CA TYR A 120 16.46 0.80 4.91
C TYR A 120 17.67 1.46 5.57
N TYR A 121 18.56 0.63 6.08
CA TYR A 121 19.90 1.03 6.51
C TYR A 121 20.81 1.18 5.28
N ASP A 122 21.50 2.32 5.15
CA ASP A 122 22.49 2.56 4.09
C ASP A 122 23.59 1.50 4.11
N ALA A 123 23.86 0.88 5.25
CA ALA A 123 24.77 -0.26 5.41
C ALA A 123 24.43 -1.46 4.50
N ASN A 124 23.15 -1.60 4.11
CA ASN A 124 22.62 -2.63 3.23
C ASN A 124 22.40 -2.10 1.80
N SER A 125 22.96 -0.93 1.45
CA SER A 125 22.76 -0.32 0.14
C SER A 125 23.51 -1.05 -0.97
N ARG A 126 22.87 -1.19 -2.14
CA ARG A 126 23.54 -1.62 -3.38
C ARG A 126 24.64 -0.64 -3.83
N TYR A 127 24.58 0.62 -3.39
CA TYR A 127 25.61 1.60 -3.68
C TYR A 127 26.77 1.44 -2.70
N GLN A 128 27.88 0.86 -3.16
CA GLN A 128 29.04 0.54 -2.34
C GLN A 128 29.50 1.69 -1.43
N LEU A 129 29.60 2.92 -1.94
CA LEU A 129 30.01 4.07 -1.14
C LEU A 129 29.01 4.42 -0.01
N ARG A 130 27.71 4.16 -0.21
CA ARG A 130 26.70 4.34 0.85
C ARG A 130 26.77 3.20 1.86
N ALA A 131 26.94 1.97 1.39
CA ALA A 131 27.13 0.80 2.24
C ALA A 131 28.35 0.94 3.14
N GLU A 132 29.52 1.22 2.58
CA GLU A 132 30.76 1.43 3.32
C GLU A 132 30.62 2.56 4.34
N PHE A 133 29.96 3.67 3.96
CA PHE A 133 29.73 4.78 4.87
C PHE A 133 28.81 4.39 6.05
N GLY A 134 27.66 3.77 5.75
CA GLY A 134 26.72 3.30 6.78
C GLY A 134 27.33 2.25 7.71
N GLN A 135 28.14 1.34 7.17
CA GLN A 135 28.87 0.33 7.96
C GLN A 135 29.97 0.95 8.83
N SER A 136 30.73 1.92 8.30
CA SER A 136 31.85 2.53 9.02
C SER A 136 31.43 3.27 10.29
N LEU A 137 30.18 3.72 10.32
CA LEU A 137 29.59 4.49 11.41
C LEU A 137 28.52 3.68 12.18
N ASP A 138 28.39 2.39 11.89
CA ASP A 138 27.40 1.47 12.48
C ASP A 138 25.97 2.05 12.50
N GLN A 139 25.53 2.58 11.35
CA GLN A 139 24.24 3.26 11.24
C GLN A 139 23.08 2.39 11.74
N GLY A 140 22.26 2.93 12.64
CA GLY A 140 21.04 2.28 13.13
C GLY A 140 21.28 1.14 14.13
N TRP A 141 22.49 1.02 14.69
CA TRP A 141 22.84 -0.09 15.58
C TRP A 141 21.98 -0.16 16.83
N ARG A 142 21.51 0.99 17.36
CA ARG A 142 20.66 1.00 18.56
C ARG A 142 19.28 0.46 18.25
N THR A 143 18.71 0.83 17.10
CA THR A 143 17.43 0.27 16.62
C THR A 143 17.56 -1.22 16.36
N ARG A 144 18.58 -1.66 15.61
CA ARG A 144 18.80 -3.09 15.34
C ARG A 144 18.96 -3.92 16.61
N ASN A 145 19.74 -3.44 17.58
CA ASN A 145 19.90 -4.15 18.86
C ASN A 145 18.60 -4.18 19.67
N PHE A 146 17.88 -3.05 19.73
CA PHE A 146 16.58 -3.01 20.39
C PHE A 146 15.60 -4.01 19.77
N ASN A 147 15.50 -4.05 18.43
CA ASN A 147 14.62 -4.97 17.71
C ASN A 147 14.98 -6.42 18.01
N LYS A 148 16.27 -6.76 17.95
CA LYS A 148 16.77 -8.09 18.32
C LYS A 148 16.42 -8.47 19.76
N ASP A 149 16.56 -7.55 20.71
CA ASP A 149 16.26 -7.80 22.12
C ASP A 149 14.74 -7.99 22.38
N HIS A 150 13.89 -7.50 21.46
CA HIS A 150 12.43 -7.64 21.52
C HIS A 150 11.88 -8.71 20.55
N GLY A 151 12.75 -9.49 19.89
CA GLY A 151 12.31 -10.51 18.93
C GLY A 151 11.61 -9.95 17.69
N ILE A 152 11.92 -8.70 17.31
CA ILE A 152 11.45 -8.07 16.08
C ILE A 152 12.47 -8.42 14.99
N ASP A 153 12.04 -9.23 14.02
CA ASP A 153 12.90 -9.68 12.93
C ASP A 153 13.07 -8.61 11.85
N GLU A 154 14.26 -8.55 11.25
CA GLU A 154 14.51 -7.77 10.05
C GLU A 154 13.74 -8.38 8.86
N LEU A 155 13.06 -7.54 8.10
CA LEU A 155 12.39 -7.88 6.85
C LEU A 155 13.37 -7.69 5.70
N PRO A 156 13.84 -8.76 5.03
CA PRO A 156 14.78 -8.62 3.93
C PRO A 156 14.13 -7.92 2.74
N TYR A 157 14.75 -6.81 2.30
CA TYR A 157 14.33 -6.03 1.13
C TYR A 157 15.38 -6.06 0.02
N ALA A 158 14.99 -6.55 -1.15
CA ALA A 158 15.77 -6.44 -2.37
C ALA A 158 15.51 -5.08 -3.04
N TYR A 159 16.05 -4.00 -2.46
CA TYR A 159 15.82 -2.61 -2.90
C TYR A 159 16.26 -2.30 -4.32
N GLY A 160 15.48 -1.49 -5.05
CA GLY A 160 15.92 -0.88 -6.30
C GLY A 160 16.06 -1.84 -7.47
N GLY A 161 15.06 -2.71 -7.65
CA GLY A 161 14.97 -3.60 -8.82
C GLY A 161 14.67 -5.06 -8.47
N GLY A 162 14.74 -5.46 -7.20
CA GLY A 162 14.45 -6.86 -6.83
C GLY A 162 15.29 -7.84 -7.64
N VAL A 163 14.61 -8.69 -8.41
CA VAL A 163 15.20 -9.68 -9.33
C VAL A 163 15.71 -9.04 -10.63
N ASP A 164 15.09 -7.95 -11.09
CA ASP A 164 15.54 -7.10 -12.20
C ASP A 164 16.49 -6.05 -11.63
N PHE A 165 17.74 -6.45 -11.39
CA PHE A 165 18.70 -5.69 -10.59
C PHE A 165 18.94 -4.28 -11.14
N ASP A 166 18.94 -4.12 -12.46
CA ASP A 166 19.11 -2.84 -13.16
C ASP A 166 17.80 -2.03 -13.32
N ALA A 167 16.65 -2.62 -12.98
CA ALA A 167 15.31 -2.03 -13.06
C ALA A 167 14.95 -1.53 -14.46
N ASP A 168 15.39 -2.23 -15.50
CA ASP A 168 15.18 -1.87 -16.91
C ASP A 168 14.08 -2.71 -17.60
N MET A 169 13.36 -3.51 -16.81
CA MET A 169 12.28 -4.42 -17.21
C MET A 169 12.76 -5.60 -18.08
N LEU A 170 14.01 -6.04 -17.87
CA LEU A 170 14.60 -7.21 -18.51
C LEU A 170 15.34 -8.06 -17.47
N TYR A 171 15.07 -9.37 -17.45
CA TYR A 171 15.92 -10.28 -16.68
C TYR A 171 17.14 -10.69 -17.50
N THR A 172 18.27 -10.04 -17.28
CA THR A 172 19.57 -10.43 -17.85
C THR A 172 20.28 -11.46 -16.96
N SER A 173 21.30 -12.13 -17.48
CA SER A 173 22.11 -13.03 -16.65
C SER A 173 22.83 -12.30 -15.51
N GLU A 174 23.20 -11.03 -15.72
CA GLU A 174 23.83 -10.19 -14.70
C GLU A 174 22.85 -9.86 -13.58
N ASP A 175 21.60 -9.55 -13.90
CA ASP A 175 20.55 -9.33 -12.88
C ASP A 175 20.36 -10.55 -11.98
N LEU A 176 20.27 -11.73 -12.60
CA LEU A 176 20.05 -12.99 -11.91
C LEU A 176 21.24 -13.39 -11.02
N GLU A 177 22.48 -13.17 -11.49
CA GLU A 177 23.71 -13.39 -10.70
C GLU A 177 23.80 -12.41 -9.52
N ASN A 178 23.49 -11.14 -9.74
CA ASN A 178 23.50 -10.13 -8.68
C ASN A 178 22.40 -10.36 -7.63
N PHE A 179 21.21 -10.78 -8.06
CA PHE A 179 20.12 -11.14 -7.16
C PHE A 179 20.43 -12.40 -6.34
N GLU A 180 21.05 -13.42 -6.95
CA GLU A 180 21.53 -14.61 -6.23
C GLU A 180 22.57 -14.24 -5.17
N ALA A 181 23.56 -13.41 -5.51
CA ALA A 181 24.56 -12.93 -4.56
C ALA A 181 23.91 -12.13 -3.40
N TRP A 182 22.89 -11.32 -3.70
CA TRP A 182 22.12 -10.63 -2.67
C TRP A 182 21.37 -11.61 -1.76
N LEU A 183 20.73 -12.64 -2.30
CA LEU A 183 20.06 -13.68 -1.52
C LEU A 183 21.03 -14.42 -0.61
N ASP A 184 22.21 -14.78 -1.09
CA ASP A 184 23.23 -15.49 -0.30
C ASP A 184 23.72 -14.66 0.89
N GLN A 185 23.70 -13.34 0.76
CA GLN A 185 24.11 -12.44 1.83
C GLN A 185 22.99 -12.15 2.85
N HIS A 186 21.73 -12.09 2.42
CA HIS A 186 20.63 -11.54 3.26
C HIS A 186 19.53 -12.55 3.60
N VAL A 187 19.42 -13.66 2.87
CA VAL A 187 18.33 -14.63 3.02
C VAL A 187 18.91 -16.04 3.13
N ALA A 188 18.90 -16.59 4.34
CA ALA A 188 19.36 -17.96 4.59
C ALA A 188 18.56 -18.99 3.76
N MET A 189 19.20 -20.09 3.40
CA MET A 189 18.58 -21.14 2.56
C MET A 189 17.31 -21.74 3.16
N ASP A 190 17.23 -21.82 4.48
CA ASP A 190 16.11 -22.35 5.26
C ASP A 190 15.15 -21.28 5.76
N TYR A 191 15.38 -20.00 5.44
CA TYR A 191 14.49 -18.91 5.81
C TYR A 191 13.09 -19.12 5.22
N SER A 192 12.07 -19.08 6.08
CA SER A 192 10.67 -19.29 5.70
C SER A 192 9.78 -18.06 5.89
N GLY A 193 10.40 -16.93 6.23
CA GLY A 193 9.73 -15.67 6.49
C GLY A 193 9.46 -14.86 5.22
N PRO A 194 8.84 -13.67 5.37
CA PRO A 194 8.60 -12.74 4.28
C PRO A 194 9.89 -12.18 3.67
N VAL A 195 9.93 -12.02 2.35
CA VAL A 195 11.01 -11.32 1.63
C VAL A 195 10.39 -10.36 0.62
N VAL A 196 10.79 -9.09 0.67
CA VAL A 196 10.23 -8.04 -0.18
C VAL A 196 11.10 -7.81 -1.40
N LEU A 197 10.47 -7.84 -2.57
CA LEU A 197 11.03 -7.42 -3.84
C LEU A 197 10.56 -6.00 -4.13
N ASP A 198 11.45 -5.03 -4.01
CA ASP A 198 11.16 -3.63 -4.26
C ASP A 198 11.45 -3.29 -5.74
N MET A 199 10.41 -3.42 -6.56
CA MET A 199 10.45 -3.32 -8.02
C MET A 199 9.54 -2.19 -8.52
N GLU A 200 10.02 -0.96 -8.37
CA GLU A 200 9.33 0.28 -8.75
C GLU A 200 9.78 0.89 -10.09
N GLY A 201 10.23 0.06 -11.04
CA GLY A 201 10.71 0.55 -12.37
C GLY A 201 9.60 1.16 -13.23
N GLU A 202 9.84 1.30 -14.55
CA GLU A 202 8.90 1.98 -15.47
C GLU A 202 7.45 1.46 -15.37
N TRP A 203 7.27 0.16 -15.16
CA TRP A 203 5.94 -0.45 -15.12
C TRP A 203 5.17 -0.20 -13.83
N TRP A 204 5.82 0.24 -12.75
CA TRP A 204 5.14 0.60 -11.51
C TRP A 204 4.08 1.66 -11.75
N GLU A 205 4.45 2.77 -12.39
CA GLU A 205 3.51 3.83 -12.76
C GLU A 205 2.50 3.34 -13.80
N GLU A 206 2.96 2.55 -14.76
CA GLU A 206 2.13 2.03 -15.86
C GLU A 206 0.97 1.16 -15.35
N MET A 207 1.17 0.34 -14.32
CA MET A 207 0.13 -0.52 -13.72
C MET A 207 -1.14 0.24 -13.35
N SER A 208 -1.03 1.53 -12.97
CA SER A 208 -2.19 2.34 -12.56
C SER A 208 -3.12 2.70 -13.71
N SER A 209 -2.67 2.58 -14.96
CA SER A 209 -3.41 3.00 -16.16
C SER A 209 -3.31 2.02 -17.33
N ALA A 210 -2.69 0.85 -17.11
CA ALA A 210 -2.47 -0.15 -18.14
C ALA A 210 -3.80 -0.68 -18.71
N SER A 211 -3.83 -0.89 -20.03
CA SER A 211 -4.89 -1.70 -20.64
C SER A 211 -4.84 -3.14 -20.13
N PRO A 212 -5.94 -3.92 -20.16
CA PRO A 212 -5.95 -5.31 -19.68
C PRO A 212 -4.83 -6.18 -20.27
N ARG A 213 -4.63 -6.12 -21.60
CA ARG A 213 -3.54 -6.83 -22.27
C ARG A 213 -2.17 -6.41 -21.74
N ARG A 214 -1.97 -5.11 -21.52
CA ARG A 214 -0.69 -4.59 -21.05
C ARG A 214 -0.43 -4.98 -19.60
N MET A 215 -1.48 -5.00 -18.76
CA MET A 215 -1.36 -5.53 -17.40
C MET A 215 -0.98 -7.01 -17.41
N GLU A 216 -1.55 -7.83 -18.28
CA GLU A 216 -1.14 -9.25 -18.39
C GLU A 216 0.36 -9.39 -18.71
N GLU A 217 0.89 -8.59 -19.63
CA GLU A 217 2.33 -8.57 -19.96
C GLU A 217 3.18 -8.18 -18.75
N ILE A 218 2.74 -7.17 -17.99
CA ILE A 218 3.41 -6.73 -16.75
C ILE A 218 3.35 -7.85 -15.69
N ILE A 219 2.17 -8.43 -15.46
CA ILE A 219 2.01 -9.51 -14.48
C ILE A 219 2.85 -10.73 -14.85
N ASP A 220 2.91 -11.13 -16.14
CA ASP A 220 3.74 -12.27 -16.59
C ASP A 220 5.21 -12.09 -16.18
N PHE A 221 5.75 -10.87 -16.32
CA PHE A 221 7.12 -10.55 -15.94
C PHE A 221 7.36 -10.57 -14.42
N TYR A 222 6.43 -10.01 -13.63
CA TYR A 222 6.52 -10.07 -12.17
C TYR A 222 6.38 -11.53 -11.68
N ILE A 223 5.52 -12.35 -12.31
CA ILE A 223 5.44 -13.79 -11.99
C ILE A 223 6.75 -14.50 -12.33
N GLN A 224 7.37 -14.22 -13.47
CA GLN A 224 8.67 -14.80 -13.84
C GLN A 224 9.75 -14.49 -12.78
N GLY A 225 9.76 -13.27 -12.22
CA GLY A 225 10.66 -12.90 -11.13
C GLY A 225 10.41 -13.70 -9.87
N LEU A 226 9.14 -13.86 -9.47
CA LEU A 226 8.76 -14.70 -8.32
C LEU A 226 9.15 -16.17 -8.51
N GLU A 227 8.95 -16.72 -9.70
CA GLU A 227 9.35 -18.09 -10.03
C GLU A 227 10.85 -18.29 -9.85
N TYR A 228 11.67 -17.34 -10.34
CA TYR A 228 13.11 -17.38 -10.14
C TYR A 228 13.49 -17.30 -8.65
N ALA A 229 12.94 -16.34 -7.92
CA ALA A 229 13.23 -16.17 -6.49
C ALA A 229 12.85 -17.41 -5.66
N LYS A 230 11.66 -17.98 -5.91
CA LYS A 230 11.18 -19.21 -5.27
C LYS A 230 12.03 -20.42 -5.62
N ALA A 231 12.55 -20.52 -6.84
CA ALA A 231 13.47 -21.61 -7.20
C ALA A 231 14.77 -21.57 -6.37
N MET A 232 15.23 -20.36 -6.02
CA MET A 232 16.46 -20.14 -5.26
C MET A 232 16.27 -20.24 -3.74
N ARG A 233 15.10 -19.86 -3.22
CA ARG A 233 14.71 -19.97 -1.80
C ARG A 233 13.27 -20.48 -1.69
N PRO A 234 13.04 -21.80 -1.80
CA PRO A 234 11.69 -22.37 -1.90
C PRO A 234 10.82 -22.19 -0.65
N ASN A 235 11.44 -21.97 0.51
CA ASN A 235 10.71 -21.77 1.76
C ASN A 235 10.34 -20.29 2.00
N ALA A 236 11.06 -19.36 1.39
CA ALA A 236 10.88 -17.93 1.62
C ALA A 236 9.59 -17.42 0.95
N LYS A 237 8.93 -16.48 1.62
CA LYS A 237 7.64 -15.92 1.20
C LYS A 237 7.88 -14.62 0.44
N PHE A 238 8.20 -14.74 -0.85
CA PHE A 238 8.45 -13.59 -1.71
C PHE A 238 7.18 -12.86 -2.13
N GLY A 239 7.28 -11.55 -2.27
CA GLY A 239 6.22 -10.69 -2.78
C GLY A 239 6.77 -9.32 -3.14
N TYR A 240 5.94 -8.52 -3.80
CA TYR A 240 6.33 -7.19 -4.27
C TYR A 240 5.87 -6.10 -3.32
N TRP A 241 6.77 -5.14 -3.08
CA TRP A 241 6.47 -3.97 -2.28
C TRP A 241 5.29 -3.17 -2.87
N GLY A 242 4.42 -2.67 -2.00
CA GLY A 242 3.30 -1.77 -2.30
C GLY A 242 2.20 -2.37 -3.18
N LEU A 243 2.19 -3.69 -3.41
CA LEU A 243 1.14 -4.36 -4.18
C LEU A 243 0.19 -5.14 -3.27
N PRO A 244 -1.14 -5.10 -3.55
CA PRO A 244 -1.79 -4.22 -4.53
C PRO A 244 -1.74 -2.75 -4.07
N LYS A 245 -1.79 -1.80 -5.02
CA LYS A 245 -1.82 -0.37 -4.69
C LYS A 245 -3.17 0.04 -4.12
N LYS A 246 -3.21 1.08 -3.28
CA LYS A 246 -4.45 1.62 -2.67
C LYS A 246 -5.60 1.86 -3.65
N HIS A 247 -5.32 2.41 -4.84
CA HIS A 247 -6.38 2.67 -5.82
C HIS A 247 -6.97 1.39 -6.43
N MET A 248 -6.21 0.27 -6.41
CA MET A 248 -6.62 -1.04 -6.93
C MET A 248 -7.52 -1.81 -5.96
N THR A 249 -7.68 -1.31 -4.73
CA THR A 249 -8.51 -1.93 -3.70
C THR A 249 -9.75 -1.10 -3.36
N THR A 250 -10.11 -0.15 -4.22
CA THR A 250 -11.34 0.64 -4.05
C THR A 250 -12.53 -0.13 -4.64
N ASP A 251 -13.72 0.08 -4.08
CA ASP A 251 -14.94 -0.62 -4.50
C ASP A 251 -15.30 -0.37 -5.98
N HIS A 252 -14.84 0.75 -6.54
CA HIS A 252 -15.08 1.15 -7.92
C HIS A 252 -13.88 0.91 -8.84
N TYR A 253 -12.87 0.14 -8.40
CA TYR A 253 -11.74 -0.19 -9.26
C TYR A 253 -12.20 -1.07 -10.43
N ALA A 254 -12.31 -0.46 -11.61
CA ALA A 254 -12.65 -1.13 -12.87
C ALA A 254 -11.42 -1.50 -13.72
N GLY A 255 -10.23 -1.39 -13.14
CA GLY A 255 -8.98 -1.70 -13.83
C GLY A 255 -8.72 -3.21 -13.92
N PRO A 256 -7.62 -3.59 -14.59
CA PRO A 256 -7.24 -4.99 -14.71
C PRO A 256 -6.99 -5.66 -13.35
N SER A 257 -7.39 -6.93 -13.20
CA SER A 257 -7.21 -7.67 -11.95
C SER A 257 -5.73 -7.96 -11.65
N MET A 258 -5.36 -7.82 -10.37
CA MET A 258 -4.04 -8.21 -9.85
C MET A 258 -4.02 -9.63 -9.28
N THR A 259 -5.17 -10.31 -9.20
CA THR A 259 -5.33 -11.59 -8.49
C THR A 259 -4.31 -12.64 -8.92
N ARG A 260 -3.98 -12.72 -10.21
CA ARG A 260 -2.99 -13.69 -10.73
C ARG A 260 -1.59 -13.45 -10.13
N LEU A 261 -1.16 -12.20 -10.01
CA LEU A 261 0.13 -11.87 -9.38
C LEU A 261 0.10 -12.14 -7.87
N LEU A 262 -0.99 -11.72 -7.22
CA LEU A 262 -1.13 -11.87 -5.76
C LEU A 262 -1.13 -13.35 -5.39
N LYS A 263 -1.93 -14.19 -6.08
CA LYS A 263 -1.96 -15.65 -5.88
C LYS A 263 -0.65 -16.34 -6.24
N ALA A 264 0.16 -15.76 -7.14
CA ALA A 264 1.50 -16.26 -7.44
C ALA A 264 2.55 -15.87 -6.40
N SER A 265 2.27 -14.91 -5.52
CA SER A 265 3.18 -14.47 -4.45
C SER A 265 3.20 -15.46 -3.29
N GLY A 266 4.24 -15.41 -2.45
CA GLY A 266 4.33 -16.13 -1.17
C GLY A 266 3.91 -15.28 0.03
N ALA A 267 3.94 -13.95 -0.12
CA ALA A 267 3.41 -12.95 0.80
C ALA A 267 2.98 -11.70 0.01
N ILE A 268 2.10 -10.89 0.58
CA ILE A 268 1.66 -9.61 0.01
C ILE A 268 2.13 -8.46 0.90
N PHE A 269 2.57 -7.36 0.29
CA PHE A 269 3.17 -6.22 1.00
C PHE A 269 2.49 -4.90 0.62
N PRO A 270 1.19 -4.72 0.92
CA PRO A 270 0.52 -3.46 0.62
C PRO A 270 1.07 -2.36 1.52
N ASP A 271 1.07 -1.11 1.04
CA ASP A 271 1.46 0.04 1.86
C ASP A 271 0.23 0.75 2.45
N SER A 272 0.33 1.16 3.70
CA SER A 272 -0.66 2.01 4.37
C SER A 272 -0.14 3.43 4.58
N TYR A 273 0.78 3.91 3.72
CA TYR A 273 1.43 5.20 3.95
C TYR A 273 0.41 6.35 3.90
N GLU A 274 0.43 7.24 4.87
CA GLU A 274 -0.41 8.43 4.85
C GLU A 274 0.41 9.68 4.53
N ASP A 275 -0.17 10.62 3.78
CA ASP A 275 0.44 11.91 3.44
C ASP A 275 -0.41 13.13 3.81
N ASN A 276 -1.55 12.92 4.50
CA ASN A 276 -2.49 13.95 4.91
C ASN A 276 -2.48 14.19 6.43
N PRO A 277 -1.43 14.85 6.98
CA PRO A 277 -1.36 15.16 8.41
C PRO A 277 -2.56 16.00 8.87
N GLY A 278 -3.07 15.73 10.07
CA GLY A 278 -4.25 16.42 10.62
C GLY A 278 -5.60 15.86 10.18
N ARG A 279 -5.64 14.80 9.37
CA ARG A 279 -6.87 14.11 8.96
C ARG A 279 -6.96 12.73 9.60
N ASP A 280 -8.17 12.17 9.61
CA ASP A 280 -8.42 10.79 10.00
C ASP A 280 -8.69 9.96 8.75
N ASP A 281 -7.69 9.18 8.34
CA ASP A 281 -7.75 8.33 7.15
C ASP A 281 -7.83 6.83 7.53
N SER A 282 -8.01 6.53 8.81
CA SER A 282 -8.03 5.16 9.36
C SER A 282 -9.02 4.25 8.64
N ASP A 283 -10.26 4.68 8.40
CA ASP A 283 -11.26 3.86 7.70
C ASP A 283 -10.92 3.57 6.24
N ARG A 284 -10.24 4.51 5.57
CA ARG A 284 -9.80 4.33 4.18
C ARG A 284 -8.66 3.30 4.13
N LEU A 285 -7.70 3.42 5.03
CA LEU A 285 -6.55 2.53 5.11
C LEU A 285 -6.94 1.13 5.59
N ARG A 286 -7.85 1.03 6.57
CA ARG A 286 -8.43 -0.25 7.01
C ARG A 286 -9.10 -1.00 5.86
N ARG A 287 -9.96 -0.32 5.08
CA ARG A 287 -10.63 -0.92 3.91
C ARG A 287 -9.65 -1.36 2.83
N HIS A 288 -8.60 -0.58 2.57
CA HIS A 288 -7.52 -1.00 1.66
C HIS A 288 -6.89 -2.32 2.09
N VAL A 289 -6.51 -2.43 3.37
CA VAL A 289 -5.88 -3.62 3.92
C VAL A 289 -6.84 -4.81 3.95
N GLU A 290 -8.09 -4.60 4.36
CA GLU A 290 -9.14 -5.62 4.36
C GLU A 290 -9.33 -6.22 2.97
N ARG A 291 -9.39 -5.37 1.94
CA ARG A 291 -9.49 -5.80 0.55
C ARG A 291 -8.23 -6.53 0.07
N CYS A 292 -7.05 -6.22 0.59
CA CYS A 292 -5.83 -6.99 0.29
C CYS A 292 -5.93 -8.42 0.82
N VAL A 293 -6.45 -8.61 2.04
CA VAL A 293 -6.68 -9.94 2.64
C VAL A 293 -7.73 -10.71 1.83
N GLU A 294 -8.81 -10.05 1.44
CA GLU A 294 -9.87 -10.65 0.61
C GLU A 294 -9.37 -11.07 -0.78
N LEU A 295 -8.56 -10.24 -1.46
CA LEU A 295 -8.06 -10.53 -2.81
C LEU A 295 -7.20 -11.80 -2.90
N VAL A 296 -6.62 -12.23 -1.77
CA VAL A 296 -5.89 -13.48 -1.64
C VAL A 296 -6.68 -14.56 -0.90
N GLU A 297 -7.95 -14.30 -0.59
CA GLU A 297 -8.87 -15.21 0.09
C GLU A 297 -8.29 -15.73 1.42
N GLY A 298 -7.47 -14.92 2.10
CA GLY A 298 -6.79 -15.30 3.34
C GLY A 298 -5.67 -16.35 3.19
N ASP A 299 -5.48 -16.94 2.00
CA ASP A 299 -4.49 -18.01 1.77
C ASP A 299 -3.04 -17.53 1.84
N ILE A 300 -2.79 -16.25 1.56
CA ILE A 300 -1.45 -15.68 1.44
C ILE A 300 -1.26 -14.65 2.55
N PRO A 301 -0.17 -14.74 3.33
CA PRO A 301 0.06 -13.83 4.43
C PRO A 301 0.27 -12.39 3.94
N VAL A 302 -0.39 -11.46 4.61
CA VAL A 302 -0.34 -10.03 4.31
C VAL A 302 0.50 -9.32 5.38
N TYR A 303 1.56 -8.63 4.96
CA TYR A 303 2.43 -7.83 5.83
C TYR A 303 2.38 -6.36 5.41
N VAL A 304 1.62 -5.55 6.14
CA VAL A 304 1.36 -4.16 5.75
C VAL A 304 2.58 -3.28 6.02
N GLN A 305 2.99 -2.51 5.03
CA GLN A 305 4.12 -1.59 5.12
C GLN A 305 3.64 -0.21 5.58
N MET A 306 4.30 0.33 6.60
CA MET A 306 3.95 1.62 7.21
C MET A 306 5.12 2.58 7.11
N PHE A 307 4.83 3.88 7.03
CA PHE A 307 5.87 4.91 6.93
C PHE A 307 5.63 5.98 7.99
N PRO A 308 6.54 6.16 8.97
CA PRO A 308 6.36 7.09 10.08
C PRO A 308 6.59 8.56 9.69
N ARG A 309 6.75 8.84 8.39
CA ARG A 309 6.94 10.18 7.85
C ARG A 309 5.77 10.59 6.99
N PHE A 310 5.52 11.89 6.95
CA PHE A 310 4.62 12.50 5.99
C PHE A 310 5.38 13.47 5.10
N ARG A 311 4.79 13.79 3.95
CA ARG A 311 5.38 14.78 3.04
C ARG A 311 4.87 16.16 3.39
N ASN A 312 5.73 17.02 3.92
CA ASN A 312 5.38 18.41 4.17
C ASN A 312 4.98 19.09 2.86
N GLN A 313 3.78 19.68 2.82
CA GLN A 313 3.21 20.23 1.59
C GLN A 313 3.96 21.48 1.10
N GLU A 314 4.51 22.28 2.03
CA GLU A 314 5.25 23.51 1.74
C GLU A 314 6.69 23.21 1.30
N THR A 315 7.41 22.40 2.08
CA THR A 315 8.84 22.13 1.86
C THR A 315 9.07 20.98 0.88
N ARG A 316 8.05 20.14 0.66
CA ARG A 316 8.11 18.87 -0.10
C ARG A 316 9.11 17.86 0.46
N ARG A 317 9.62 18.09 1.68
CA ARG A 317 10.53 17.19 2.43
C ARG A 317 9.73 16.12 3.16
N TRP A 318 10.36 14.97 3.39
CA TRP A 318 9.83 13.98 4.31
C TRP A 318 10.18 14.41 5.73
N GLU A 319 9.16 14.68 6.53
CA GLU A 319 9.31 15.08 7.93
C GLU A 319 8.83 13.90 8.79
N TYR A 320 9.54 13.67 9.90
CA TYR A 320 9.04 12.73 10.90
C TYR A 320 7.76 13.29 11.51
N TYR A 321 6.79 12.39 11.72
CA TYR A 321 5.63 12.60 12.56
C TYR A 321 4.47 13.42 11.97
N PHE A 322 3.47 12.68 11.50
CA PHE A 322 2.14 12.78 12.12
C PHE A 322 2.28 12.82 13.64
N GLN A 323 1.43 13.52 14.41
CA GLN A 323 1.46 13.29 15.87
C GLN A 323 1.41 11.77 16.12
N ASN A 324 2.22 11.21 17.03
CA ASN A 324 2.36 9.74 17.16
C ASN A 324 1.01 9.01 17.15
N ASP A 325 0.00 9.62 17.78
CA ASP A 325 -1.37 9.13 17.82
C ASP A 325 -2.02 9.00 16.43
N GLU A 326 -1.78 9.92 15.50
CA GLU A 326 -2.27 9.86 14.12
C GLU A 326 -1.62 8.71 13.34
N PHE A 327 -0.28 8.55 13.42
CA PHE A 327 0.40 7.41 12.79
C PHE A 327 -0.14 6.07 13.33
N ILE A 328 -0.29 5.99 14.65
CA ILE A 328 -0.79 4.79 15.33
C ILE A 328 -2.26 4.53 14.97
N ARG A 329 -3.10 5.56 14.92
CA ARG A 329 -4.51 5.42 14.53
C ARG A 329 -4.66 5.01 13.06
N ASP A 330 -4.06 5.79 12.16
CA ASP A 330 -4.34 5.69 10.71
C ASP A 330 -3.63 4.53 10.05
N GLN A 331 -2.36 4.28 10.40
CA GLN A 331 -1.58 3.23 9.75
C GLN A 331 -1.62 1.96 10.58
N VAL A 332 -1.28 2.02 11.87
CA VAL A 332 -1.07 0.83 12.70
C VAL A 332 -2.39 0.14 13.06
N ARG A 333 -3.26 0.81 13.81
CA ARG A 333 -4.52 0.23 14.28
C ARG A 333 -5.46 -0.09 13.13
N ALA A 334 -5.61 0.83 12.18
CA ALA A 334 -6.41 0.57 10.98
C ALA A 334 -5.99 -0.72 10.25
N SER A 335 -4.68 -0.98 10.12
CA SER A 335 -4.18 -2.20 9.47
C SER A 335 -4.41 -3.46 10.31
N LEU A 336 -4.24 -3.37 11.64
CA LEU A 336 -4.45 -4.50 12.54
C LEU A 336 -5.94 -4.82 12.76
N ASP A 337 -6.81 -3.82 12.65
CA ASP A 337 -8.26 -3.95 12.76
C ASP A 337 -8.91 -4.46 11.47
N ALA A 338 -8.20 -4.41 10.33
CA ALA A 338 -8.66 -4.92 9.06
C ALA A 338 -8.93 -6.44 9.12
N LYS A 339 -10.17 -6.83 8.79
CA LYS A 339 -10.68 -8.20 8.92
C LYS A 339 -11.57 -8.51 7.73
N TRP A 340 -11.29 -9.60 7.05
CA TRP A 340 -12.19 -10.14 6.03
C TRP A 340 -12.81 -11.43 6.55
N VAL A 341 -14.12 -11.61 6.36
CA VAL A 341 -14.84 -12.84 6.73
C VAL A 341 -15.20 -13.57 5.44
N ASP A 342 -14.75 -14.82 5.31
CA ASP A 342 -15.03 -15.63 4.13
C ASP A 342 -16.45 -16.22 4.12
N ALA A 343 -16.79 -16.93 3.04
CA ALA A 343 -18.11 -17.54 2.86
C ALA A 343 -18.42 -18.65 3.90
N ASP A 344 -17.39 -19.22 4.53
CA ASP A 344 -17.52 -20.25 5.57
C ASP A 344 -17.59 -19.62 6.99
N GLY A 345 -17.52 -18.28 7.08
CA GLY A 345 -17.54 -17.52 8.32
C GLY A 345 -16.20 -17.43 9.04
N ALA A 346 -15.09 -17.86 8.41
CA ALA A 346 -13.76 -17.72 9.00
C ALA A 346 -13.26 -16.28 8.86
N THR A 347 -12.66 -15.75 9.94
CA THR A 347 -12.11 -14.40 9.95
C THR A 347 -10.62 -14.42 9.63
N HIS A 348 -10.24 -13.70 8.57
CA HIS A 348 -8.87 -13.52 8.09
C HIS A 348 -8.37 -12.12 8.44
N ARG A 349 -7.06 -12.01 8.73
CA ARG A 349 -6.40 -10.76 9.14
C ARG A 349 -5.01 -10.65 8.55
N VAL A 350 -4.39 -9.50 8.74
CA VAL A 350 -2.96 -9.31 8.46
C VAL A 350 -2.11 -10.26 9.31
N THR A 351 -1.02 -10.76 8.73
CA THR A 351 -0.02 -11.59 9.42
C THR A 351 1.01 -10.74 10.15
N GLY A 352 1.18 -9.49 9.74
CA GLY A 352 2.03 -8.57 10.45
C GLY A 352 2.06 -7.18 9.84
N ILE A 353 2.84 -6.33 10.48
CA ILE A 353 3.10 -4.96 10.07
C ILE A 353 4.60 -4.75 10.01
N ALA A 354 5.06 -3.88 9.14
CA ALA A 354 6.47 -3.54 9.02
C ALA A 354 6.64 -2.04 8.94
N ILE A 355 7.62 -1.51 9.68
CA ILE A 355 8.04 -0.12 9.54
C ILE A 355 9.04 -0.05 8.41
N TRP A 356 8.69 0.69 7.36
CA TRP A 356 9.62 1.15 6.36
C TRP A 356 10.05 2.57 6.70
N ASP A 357 11.34 2.83 6.69
CA ASP A 357 11.92 4.16 6.72
C ASP A 357 13.31 4.11 6.06
N CYS A 358 13.98 5.24 5.91
CA CYS A 358 15.24 5.34 5.21
C CYS A 358 16.13 6.39 5.86
N TYR A 359 17.26 5.97 6.42
CA TYR A 359 18.25 6.87 7.04
C TYR A 359 18.84 7.86 6.03
N HIS A 360 18.85 7.51 4.74
CA HIS A 360 19.25 8.41 3.67
C HIS A 360 18.44 9.71 3.63
N TYR A 361 17.23 9.75 4.19
CA TYR A 361 16.44 10.97 4.23
C TYR A 361 17.08 12.05 5.11
N ALA A 362 17.78 11.68 6.19
CA ALA A 362 18.59 12.64 6.96
C ALA A 362 19.58 13.35 6.03
N ARG A 363 20.33 12.57 5.25
CA ARG A 363 21.27 13.11 4.25
C ARG A 363 20.60 13.93 3.18
N ARG A 364 19.48 13.46 2.64
CA ARG A 364 18.80 14.09 1.51
C ARG A 364 18.20 15.45 1.86
N TYR A 365 17.76 15.64 3.08
CA TYR A 365 17.03 16.83 3.51
C TYR A 365 17.80 17.75 4.44
N HIS A 366 18.98 17.35 4.92
CA HIS A 366 19.88 18.23 5.67
C HIS A 366 20.64 19.18 4.73
N GLU A 367 20.38 20.49 4.83
CA GLU A 367 20.89 21.51 3.90
C GLU A 367 22.41 21.55 3.80
N ASP A 368 23.09 21.32 4.93
CA ASP A 368 24.53 21.43 5.06
C ASP A 368 25.23 20.09 5.27
N TRP A 369 24.62 18.98 4.81
CA TRP A 369 25.14 17.61 5.03
C TRP A 369 26.63 17.46 4.70
N ALA A 370 27.09 18.06 3.60
CA ALA A 370 28.48 17.95 3.16
C ALA A 370 29.50 18.68 4.06
N SER A 371 29.02 19.50 4.99
CA SER A 371 29.85 20.23 5.95
C SER A 371 29.85 19.62 7.35
N LEU A 372 28.97 18.65 7.60
CA LEU A 372 28.91 17.96 8.88
C LEU A 372 30.16 17.10 9.09
N SER A 373 30.64 17.10 10.32
CA SER A 373 31.60 16.12 10.81
C SER A 373 30.96 14.74 10.95
N GLU A 374 31.80 13.70 11.03
CA GLU A 374 31.32 12.33 11.29
C GLU A 374 30.52 12.25 12.59
N GLN A 375 30.94 12.98 13.64
CA GLN A 375 30.21 12.99 14.91
C GLN A 375 28.83 13.63 14.78
N GLU A 376 28.70 14.76 14.07
CA GLU A 376 27.40 15.39 13.83
C GLU A 376 26.47 14.49 13.02
N ILE A 377 27.01 13.69 12.09
CA ILE A 377 26.23 12.69 11.34
C ILE A 377 25.77 11.56 12.26
N VAL A 378 26.64 11.06 13.14
CA VAL A 378 26.29 10.05 14.15
C VAL A 378 25.21 10.59 15.09
N ASP A 379 25.33 11.84 15.55
CA ASP A 379 24.36 12.47 16.44
C ASP A 379 22.97 12.56 15.76
N LEU A 380 22.91 12.92 14.47
CA LEU A 380 21.67 12.92 13.70
C LEU A 380 21.06 11.51 13.54
N TRP A 381 21.88 10.48 13.36
CA TRP A 381 21.39 9.11 13.29
C TRP A 381 20.97 8.57 14.65
N ASP A 382 21.63 8.99 15.73
CA ASP A 382 21.25 8.68 17.11
C ASP A 382 19.86 9.25 17.46
N GLU A 383 19.51 10.42 16.93
CA GLU A 383 18.15 10.99 17.04
C GLU A 383 17.13 10.12 16.31
N ILE A 384 17.46 9.61 15.12
CA ILE A 384 16.61 8.68 14.38
C ILE A 384 16.45 7.34 15.11
N ASP A 385 17.54 6.82 15.67
CA ASP A 385 17.53 5.60 16.46
C ASP A 385 16.60 5.73 17.68
N LEU A 386 16.60 6.89 18.34
CA LEU A 386 15.69 7.15 19.46
C LEU A 386 14.23 7.07 19.00
N ILE A 387 13.91 7.76 17.89
CA ILE A 387 12.57 7.77 17.28
C ILE A 387 12.11 6.35 16.94
N HIS A 388 12.93 5.58 16.23
CA HIS A 388 12.59 4.22 15.83
C HIS A 388 12.40 3.30 17.03
N ARG A 389 13.25 3.40 18.06
CA ARG A 389 13.12 2.57 19.27
C ARG A 389 11.85 2.84 20.06
N GLU A 390 11.49 4.12 20.24
CA GLU A 390 10.23 4.49 20.87
C GLU A 390 9.03 3.97 20.07
N LEU A 391 9.12 4.06 18.74
CA LEU A 391 8.10 3.53 17.84
C LEU A 391 7.98 2.00 17.96
N TYR A 392 9.07 1.25 17.79
CA TYR A 392 9.05 -0.21 17.89
C TYR A 392 8.59 -0.69 19.27
N GLY A 393 8.96 -0.02 20.36
CA GLY A 393 8.43 -0.32 21.69
C GLY A 393 6.90 -0.18 21.73
N SER A 394 6.38 0.92 21.20
CA SER A 394 4.93 1.15 21.12
C SER A 394 4.22 0.11 20.25
N LEU A 395 4.79 -0.25 19.10
CA LEU A 395 4.22 -1.26 18.19
C LEU A 395 4.23 -2.66 18.80
N HIS A 396 5.31 -3.02 19.48
CA HIS A 396 5.44 -4.29 20.17
C HIS A 396 4.36 -4.43 21.25
N ASP A 397 4.13 -3.39 22.04
CA ASP A 397 3.07 -3.36 23.05
C ASP A 397 1.68 -3.46 22.39
N ILE A 398 1.42 -2.70 21.32
CA ILE A 398 0.16 -2.75 20.58
C ILE A 398 -0.08 -4.16 20.02
N ILE A 399 0.90 -4.79 19.37
CA ILE A 399 0.76 -6.17 18.87
C ILE A 399 0.43 -7.14 20.00
N GLY A 400 1.03 -6.94 21.19
CA GLY A 400 0.68 -7.71 22.40
C GLY A 400 -0.81 -7.61 22.77
N ASP A 401 -1.45 -6.46 22.55
CA ASP A 401 -2.90 -6.29 22.77
C ASP A 401 -3.75 -7.00 21.71
N TYR A 402 -3.22 -7.22 20.50
CA TYR A 402 -3.90 -7.98 19.44
C TYR A 402 -3.68 -9.49 19.59
N ALA A 403 -2.65 -9.90 20.31
CA ALA A 403 -2.39 -11.29 20.69
C ALA A 403 -3.34 -11.73 21.82
N VAL A 404 -4.62 -11.94 21.50
CA VAL A 404 -5.64 -12.36 22.47
C VAL A 404 -6.03 -13.83 22.24
N GLY A 405 -5.48 -14.70 23.10
CA GLY A 405 -6.20 -15.86 23.64
C GLY A 405 -6.60 -16.99 22.67
N GLY A 406 -5.90 -17.18 21.57
CA GLY A 406 -6.09 -18.36 20.71
C GLY A 406 -5.79 -19.65 21.46
N ALA A 407 -6.83 -20.44 21.75
CA ALA A 407 -6.64 -21.86 22.01
C ALA A 407 -5.79 -22.42 20.87
N THR A 408 -4.70 -23.12 21.21
CA THR A 408 -3.80 -23.77 20.27
C THR A 408 -4.60 -24.58 19.25
N VAL A 409 -4.85 -24.02 18.07
CA VAL A 409 -5.25 -24.79 16.91
C VAL A 409 -3.98 -25.54 16.52
N GLU A 410 -3.98 -26.83 16.80
CA GLU A 410 -2.90 -27.72 16.43
C GLU A 410 -2.65 -27.55 14.91
N PRO A 411 -1.42 -27.24 14.48
CA PRO A 411 -1.15 -27.02 13.07
C PRO A 411 -1.59 -28.27 12.29
N PRO A 412 -2.24 -28.11 11.12
CA PRO A 412 -2.60 -29.26 10.31
C PRO A 412 -1.35 -30.10 10.07
N PRO A 413 -1.43 -31.44 10.18
CA PRO A 413 -0.29 -32.30 9.99
C PRO A 413 0.34 -31.97 8.64
N ALA A 414 1.65 -31.72 8.65
CA ALA A 414 2.42 -31.44 7.46
C ALA A 414 2.02 -32.46 6.38
N SER A 415 1.36 -31.97 5.33
CA SER A 415 1.04 -32.82 4.19
C SER A 415 2.37 -33.30 3.63
N GLU A 416 2.65 -34.59 3.76
CA GLU A 416 3.81 -35.23 3.20
C GLU A 416 3.87 -34.88 1.70
N THR A 417 4.73 -33.94 1.35
CA THR A 417 5.04 -33.66 -0.04
C THR A 417 5.77 -34.90 -0.56
N PRO A 418 5.30 -35.52 -1.65
CA PRO A 418 6.00 -36.68 -2.19
C PRO A 418 7.41 -36.25 -2.57
N VAL A 419 8.39 -36.99 -2.06
CA VAL A 419 9.80 -36.90 -2.44
C VAL A 419 9.88 -37.16 -3.95
N SER A 420 9.84 -36.08 -4.74
CA SER A 420 10.17 -36.14 -6.15
C SER A 420 11.68 -35.96 -6.28
N SER A 421 12.38 -37.09 -6.18
CA SER A 421 13.76 -37.19 -6.62
C SER A 421 13.79 -37.20 -8.14
N ASP A 422 13.84 -36.02 -8.76
CA ASP A 422 14.45 -35.86 -10.07
C ASP A 422 15.01 -34.44 -10.18
N ARG A 423 16.34 -34.35 -9.99
CA ARG A 423 17.12 -33.19 -10.41
C ARG A 423 16.96 -33.02 -11.91
N VAL A 424 15.98 -32.23 -12.33
CA VAL A 424 15.98 -31.63 -13.66
C VAL A 424 17.14 -30.64 -13.68
N ARG A 425 18.25 -31.04 -14.30
CA ARG A 425 19.22 -30.09 -14.84
C ARG A 425 18.44 -29.15 -15.75
N VAL A 426 18.30 -27.90 -15.35
CA VAL A 426 17.87 -26.82 -16.24
C VAL A 426 18.99 -26.65 -17.27
N SER A 427 18.86 -27.41 -18.36
CA SER A 427 19.63 -27.21 -19.56
C SER A 427 19.25 -25.84 -20.10
N LYS A 428 20.24 -24.94 -20.23
CA LYS A 428 20.25 -23.71 -21.05
C LYS A 428 18.90 -23.34 -21.64
N VAL A 429 18.29 -22.30 -21.08
CA VAL A 429 17.22 -21.53 -21.72
C VAL A 429 17.62 -21.29 -23.18
N SER A 430 16.86 -21.92 -24.06
CA SER A 430 16.93 -21.78 -25.50
C SER A 430 16.74 -20.33 -25.90
N GLU A 431 17.52 -19.90 -26.89
CA GLU A 431 17.46 -18.61 -27.59
C GLU A 431 16.07 -17.98 -27.57
N VAL A 432 15.97 -16.84 -26.87
CA VAL A 432 14.88 -15.89 -27.02
C VAL A 432 14.79 -15.51 -28.49
N ARG A 433 13.66 -15.84 -29.11
CA ARG A 433 13.29 -15.39 -30.46
C ARG A 433 13.43 -13.87 -30.52
N LYS A 434 14.40 -13.39 -31.30
CA LYS A 434 14.42 -12.02 -31.80
C LYS A 434 13.14 -11.79 -32.60
N SER A 435 12.17 -11.11 -32.00
CA SER A 435 11.07 -10.54 -32.77
C SER A 435 11.59 -9.26 -33.43
N ASP A 436 11.79 -9.33 -34.74
CA ASP A 436 12.03 -8.16 -35.56
C ASP A 436 10.80 -7.26 -35.50
N ARG A 437 10.88 -6.15 -34.76
CA ARG A 437 9.98 -5.00 -34.94
C ARG A 437 10.77 -3.70 -35.06
N PRO A 438 10.35 -2.79 -35.96
CA PRO A 438 11.11 -1.62 -36.33
C PRO A 438 11.08 -0.55 -35.23
N ARG A 439 12.28 -0.04 -34.89
CA ARG A 439 12.50 1.16 -34.07
C ARG A 439 11.80 2.37 -34.68
N SER A 440 10.77 2.89 -34.00
CA SER A 440 10.32 4.27 -34.17
C SER A 440 11.13 5.16 -33.23
N THR A 441 12.20 5.77 -33.75
CA THR A 441 12.96 6.79 -33.01
C THR A 441 12.23 8.12 -33.03
N THR A 442 11.54 8.48 -31.95
CA THR A 442 11.13 9.87 -31.70
C THR A 442 12.26 10.54 -30.91
N LYS A 443 13.09 11.33 -31.61
CA LYS A 443 14.15 12.13 -31.00
C LYS A 443 13.55 13.26 -30.15
N PHE A 444 13.61 13.15 -28.83
CA PHE A 444 13.54 14.31 -27.94
C PHE A 444 14.96 14.79 -27.62
N SER A 445 15.33 15.97 -28.15
CA SER A 445 16.60 16.61 -27.84
C SER A 445 16.51 17.36 -26.51
N SER A 446 17.13 16.85 -25.44
CA SER A 446 17.40 17.65 -24.25
C SER A 446 18.72 18.41 -24.44
N LYS A 447 18.63 19.72 -24.67
CA LYS A 447 19.78 20.62 -24.67
C LYS A 447 20.29 20.79 -23.23
N ARG A 448 21.30 20.03 -22.83
CA ARG A 448 22.15 20.35 -21.66
C ARG A 448 23.00 21.58 -21.99
N ARG A 449 22.73 22.71 -21.32
CA ARG A 449 23.63 23.87 -21.26
C ARG A 449 24.72 23.59 -20.23
N SER A 450 25.92 23.28 -20.72
CA SER A 450 27.16 23.28 -19.94
C SER A 450 27.74 24.70 -19.94
N THR A 451 27.76 25.37 -18.80
CA THR A 451 28.56 26.58 -18.57
C THR A 451 29.79 26.21 -17.76
N LYS A 452 30.89 25.87 -18.46
CA LYS A 452 32.24 25.92 -17.90
C LYS A 452 32.71 27.38 -17.87
N GLN A 453 32.85 27.97 -16.69
CA GLN A 453 33.65 29.18 -16.50
C GLN A 453 35.15 28.80 -16.45
N PRO A 454 36.05 29.52 -17.14
CA PRO A 454 37.48 29.34 -16.96
C PRO A 454 38.00 30.20 -15.79
N LEU A 455 38.75 29.57 -14.89
CA LEU A 455 39.63 30.25 -13.94
C LEU A 455 40.65 31.10 -14.69
N LYS A 456 40.66 32.42 -14.44
CA LYS A 456 41.78 33.30 -14.78
C LYS A 456 42.67 33.46 -13.56
N SER A 457 43.86 32.89 -13.64
CA SER A 457 45.01 33.15 -12.79
C SER A 457 45.42 34.63 -12.90
N ASN A 458 45.41 35.37 -11.79
CA ASN A 458 45.95 36.72 -11.73
C ASN A 458 47.30 36.69 -10.99
N SER A 459 48.37 36.55 -11.76
CA SER A 459 49.75 36.70 -11.30
C SER A 459 50.20 38.16 -11.43
N GLY A 460 50.46 38.79 -10.28
CA GLY A 460 51.52 39.78 -10.04
C GLY A 460 51.71 40.97 -11.00
N ARG A 461 51.46 42.18 -10.50
CA ARG A 461 52.39 43.30 -10.71
C ARG A 461 52.23 44.38 -9.62
N VAL A 462 53.10 44.30 -8.62
CA VAL A 462 53.42 45.43 -7.74
C VAL A 462 54.34 46.37 -8.53
N ARG A 463 53.90 47.61 -8.75
CA ARG A 463 54.77 48.73 -9.10
C ARG A 463 54.44 49.89 -8.16
N GLY A 464 55.35 50.15 -7.23
CA GLY A 464 55.38 51.42 -6.52
C GLY A 464 55.83 52.55 -7.44
N ARG A 465 55.27 53.74 -7.24
CA ARG A 465 56.02 55.00 -7.34
C ARG A 465 55.36 56.11 -6.54
N LEU A 466 56.22 56.68 -5.69
CA LEU A 466 56.15 57.87 -4.86
C LEU A 466 55.77 59.19 -5.57
N ASN A 467 55.43 60.16 -4.70
CA ASN A 467 55.36 61.63 -4.82
C ASN A 467 54.05 62.14 -5.45
N ARG A 468 53.28 63.05 -4.83
CA ARG A 468 53.57 64.18 -3.93
C ARG A 468 52.47 64.39 -2.90
#